data_AF-A0A3C0EY23-F1
#
_entry.id   AF-A0A3C0EY23-F1
#
_cell.length_a   1.000
_cell.length_b   1.000
_cell.length_c   1.000
_cell.angle_alpha   90.00
_cell.angle_beta   90.00
_cell.angle_gamma   90.00
#
_symmetry.space_group_name_H-M   'P 1'
#
loop_
_entity.id
_entity.type
_entity.pdbx_description
1 polymer ?
#
loop_
_entity_poly.entity_id
_entity_poly.type
_entity_poly.pdbx_seq_one_letter_code
_entity_poly.pdbx_strand_id
1 'polypeptide(L)'
;MATINQNIQRERRKLLIDATITAIAEFGLSKLTLAKIGSIAGLTAGTVNFHFKSKESLLLETLNFVSEEFDQSIAKALEKTGSKPSKRLGAIINASLDPEITEHRKMAVWHAFDSESHSRDDYQLICGKRDRENFELIFQLCEQIIRQ
;
A
#
# COMPACT_ATOMS: atom_id res chain seq x y z
N MET A 1 12.36 27.72 8.95
CA MET A 1 10.89 27.84 8.75
C MET A 1 10.37 26.97 7.59
N ALA A 2 11.01 26.94 6.41
CA ALA A 2 10.59 26.09 5.27
C ALA A 2 10.50 24.58 5.60
N THR A 3 11.49 24.01 6.30
CA THR A 3 11.52 22.58 6.68
C THR A 3 10.39 22.18 7.64
N ILE A 4 10.02 23.07 8.56
CA ILE A 4 8.95 22.83 9.55
C ILE A 4 7.58 22.77 8.83
N ASN A 5 7.35 23.67 7.87
CA ASN A 5 6.11 23.68 7.09
C ASN A 5 5.98 22.41 6.23
N GLN A 6 7.06 21.99 5.56
CA GLN A 6 7.07 20.75 4.76
C GLN A 6 6.77 19.50 5.60
N ASN A 7 7.32 19.40 6.82
CA ASN A 7 7.03 18.28 7.72
C ASN A 7 5.55 18.25 8.14
N ILE A 8 4.96 19.40 8.47
CA ILE A 8 3.53 19.50 8.80
C ILE A 8 2.67 19.06 7.59
N GLN A 9 3.04 19.44 6.37
CA GLN A 9 2.31 19.00 5.18
C GLN A 9 2.39 17.48 4.99
N ARG A 10 3.56 16.87 5.23
CA ARG A 10 3.74 15.42 5.12
C ARG A 10 2.92 14.67 6.17
N GLU A 11 2.94 15.11 7.43
CA GLU A 11 2.15 14.51 8.51
C GLU A 11 0.66 14.56 8.20
N ARG A 12 0.15 15.69 7.69
CA ARG A 12 -1.26 15.80 7.29
C ARG A 12 -1.63 14.87 6.14
N ARG A 13 -0.74 14.70 5.16
CA ARG A 13 -0.95 13.70 4.09
C ARG A 13 -1.02 12.29 4.67
N LYS A 14 -0.13 11.95 5.60
CA LYS A 14 -0.13 10.65 6.27
C LYS A 14 -1.41 10.40 7.08
N LEU A 15 -1.91 11.40 7.80
CA LEU A 15 -3.19 11.33 8.49
C LEU A 15 -4.36 11.07 7.54
N LEU A 16 -4.37 11.71 6.37
CA LEU A 16 -5.40 11.49 5.36
C LEU A 16 -5.33 10.08 4.75
N ILE A 17 -4.13 9.55 4.53
CA ILE A 17 -3.92 8.17 4.07
C ILE A 17 -4.42 7.17 5.12
N ASP A 18 -4.02 7.31 6.39
CA ASP A 18 -4.46 6.41 7.48
C ASP A 18 -5.98 6.47 7.71
N ALA A 19 -6.56 7.67 7.64
CA ALA A 19 -8.01 7.85 7.69
C ALA A 19 -8.71 7.19 6.49
N THR A 20 -8.09 7.20 5.30
CA THR A 20 -8.63 6.53 4.11
C THR A 20 -8.58 5.02 4.26
N ILE A 21 -7.47 4.46 4.76
CA ILE A 21 -7.32 3.03 5.10
C ILE A 21 -8.43 2.60 6.07
N THR A 22 -8.62 3.37 7.14
CA THR A 22 -9.70 3.13 8.12
C THR A 22 -11.07 3.18 7.48
N ALA A 23 -11.34 4.20 6.67
CA ALA A 23 -12.64 4.37 6.05
C ALA A 23 -12.96 3.26 5.04
N ILE A 24 -11.95 2.77 4.28
CA ILE A 24 -12.11 1.61 3.38
C ILE A 24 -12.48 0.37 4.21
N ALA A 25 -11.74 0.10 5.28
CA ALA A 25 -11.98 -1.07 6.13
C ALA A 25 -13.36 -1.07 6.78
N GLU A 26 -13.86 0.10 7.20
CA GLU A 26 -15.16 0.21 7.88
C GLU A 26 -16.35 0.30 6.92
N PHE A 27 -16.18 0.93 5.74
CA PHE A 27 -17.31 1.33 4.90
C PHE A 27 -17.25 0.85 3.45
N GLY A 28 -16.12 0.34 2.98
CA GLY A 28 -15.86 0.02 1.57
C GLY A 28 -15.72 1.26 0.66
N LEU A 29 -15.21 1.09 -0.56
CA LEU A 29 -14.89 2.21 -1.47
C LEU A 29 -16.12 3.03 -1.90
N SER A 30 -17.25 2.36 -2.13
CA SER A 30 -18.48 2.97 -2.66
C SER A 30 -19.05 4.08 -1.78
N LYS A 31 -18.87 3.99 -0.44
CA LYS A 31 -19.45 4.95 0.53
C LYS A 31 -18.49 6.06 0.96
N LEU A 32 -17.31 6.14 0.36
CA LEU A 32 -16.29 7.13 0.74
C LEU A 32 -16.52 8.49 0.12
N THR A 33 -16.29 9.53 0.92
CA THR A 33 -16.20 10.93 0.48
C THR A 33 -15.01 11.62 1.15
N LEU A 34 -14.44 12.64 0.50
CA LEU A 34 -13.36 13.45 1.09
C LEU A 34 -13.76 14.09 2.42
N ALA A 35 -15.03 14.48 2.57
CA ALA A 35 -15.56 15.02 3.82
C ALA A 35 -15.52 13.99 4.95
N LYS A 36 -15.92 12.73 4.68
CA LYS A 36 -15.88 11.66 5.68
C LYS A 36 -14.44 11.33 6.09
N ILE A 37 -13.54 11.23 5.12
CA ILE A 37 -12.11 10.98 5.37
C ILE A 37 -11.49 12.12 6.17
N GLY A 38 -11.79 13.38 5.82
CA GLY A 38 -11.35 14.55 6.57
C GLY A 38 -11.84 14.52 8.02
N SER A 39 -13.10 14.14 8.24
CA SER A 39 -13.66 13.99 9.59
C SER A 39 -12.92 12.92 10.40
N ILE A 40 -12.60 11.76 9.80
CA ILE A 40 -11.84 10.69 10.47
C ILE A 40 -10.42 11.16 10.79
N ALA A 41 -9.79 11.90 9.89
CA ALA A 41 -8.45 12.49 10.08
C ALA A 41 -8.43 13.67 11.07
N GLY A 42 -9.58 14.17 11.54
CA GLY A 42 -9.67 15.37 12.35
C GLY A 42 -9.27 16.65 11.61
N LEU A 43 -9.43 16.68 10.28
CA LEU A 43 -9.03 17.78 9.40
C LEU A 43 -10.23 18.49 8.77
N THR A 44 -10.10 19.81 8.60
CA THR A 44 -11.14 20.62 7.94
C THR A 44 -11.21 20.34 6.45
N ALA A 45 -12.37 20.57 5.83
CA ALA A 45 -12.55 20.45 4.38
C ALA A 45 -11.54 21.28 3.58
N GLY A 46 -11.20 22.48 4.05
CA GLY A 46 -10.18 23.33 3.42
C GLY A 46 -8.78 22.68 3.45
N THR A 47 -8.42 22.02 4.56
CA THR A 47 -7.16 21.27 4.67
C THR A 47 -7.15 20.06 3.75
N VAL A 48 -8.25 19.30 3.67
CA VAL A 48 -8.35 18.15 2.76
C VAL A 48 -8.16 18.59 1.30
N ASN A 49 -8.91 19.60 0.86
CA ASN A 49 -8.87 20.12 -0.51
C ASN A 49 -7.53 20.76 -0.90
N PHE A 50 -6.76 21.20 0.10
CA PHE A 50 -5.39 21.65 -0.09
C PHE A 50 -4.47 20.49 -0.49
N HIS A 51 -4.61 19.33 0.15
CA HIS A 51 -3.75 18.17 -0.06
C HIS A 51 -4.18 17.25 -1.21
N PHE A 52 -5.49 17.07 -1.40
CA PHE A 52 -6.05 16.17 -2.41
C PHE A 52 -7.18 16.86 -3.16
N LYS A 53 -7.10 16.86 -4.49
CA LYS A 53 -8.06 17.54 -5.38
C LYS A 53 -9.29 16.70 -5.66
N SER A 54 -9.19 15.39 -5.51
CA SER A 54 -10.29 14.46 -5.69
C SER A 54 -10.18 13.25 -4.76
N LYS A 55 -11.29 12.54 -4.59
CA LYS A 55 -11.33 11.26 -3.86
C LYS A 55 -10.38 10.25 -4.50
N GLU A 56 -10.37 10.20 -5.83
CA GLU A 56 -9.55 9.30 -6.64
C GLU A 56 -8.07 9.54 -6.39
N SER A 57 -7.62 10.81 -6.34
CA SER A 57 -6.22 11.13 -6.04
C SER A 57 -5.77 10.66 -4.64
N LEU A 58 -6.67 10.67 -3.66
CA LEU A 58 -6.39 10.19 -2.31
C LEU A 58 -6.41 8.66 -2.24
N LEU A 59 -7.34 8.02 -2.96
CA LEU A 59 -7.42 6.57 -3.09
C LEU A 59 -6.15 6.00 -3.74
N LEU A 60 -5.69 6.59 -4.85
CA LEU A 60 -4.44 6.20 -5.51
C LEU A 60 -3.22 6.36 -4.59
N GLU A 61 -3.11 7.49 -3.88
CA GLU A 61 -2.03 7.70 -2.91
C GLU A 61 -2.08 6.66 -1.77
N THR A 62 -3.29 6.28 -1.35
CA THR A 62 -3.47 5.28 -0.30
C THR A 62 -3.03 3.89 -0.77
N LEU A 63 -3.42 3.49 -1.99
CA LEU A 63 -2.95 2.24 -2.58
C LEU A 63 -1.43 2.24 -2.74
N ASN A 64 -0.85 3.33 -3.26
CA ASN A 64 0.60 3.50 -3.40
C ASN A 64 1.31 3.31 -2.06
N PHE A 65 0.80 3.93 -0.99
CA PHE A 65 1.38 3.82 0.35
C PHE A 65 1.44 2.37 0.85
N VAL A 66 0.32 1.65 0.77
CA VAL A 66 0.25 0.25 1.23
C VAL A 66 1.13 -0.65 0.35
N SER A 67 1.16 -0.39 -0.96
CA SER A 67 1.97 -1.15 -1.91
C SER A 67 3.47 -0.94 -1.70
N GLU A 68 3.89 0.29 -1.46
CA GLU A 68 5.29 0.64 -1.19
C GLU A 68 5.77 0.03 0.14
N GLU A 69 4.93 0.03 1.17
CA GLU A 69 5.26 -0.61 2.45
C GLU A 69 5.50 -2.12 2.29
N PHE A 70 4.65 -2.80 1.50
CA PHE A 70 4.82 -4.21 1.15
C PHE A 70 6.15 -4.47 0.42
N ASP A 71 6.47 -3.68 -0.61
CA ASP A 71 7.72 -3.85 -1.37
C ASP A 71 8.95 -3.61 -0.51
N GLN A 72 8.91 -2.57 0.33
CA GLN A 72 9.99 -2.25 1.25
C GLN A 72 10.21 -3.39 2.26
N SER A 73 9.14 -4.06 2.70
CA SER A 73 9.24 -5.25 3.55
C SER A 73 9.99 -6.38 2.85
N ILE A 74 9.62 -6.70 1.60
CA ILE A 74 10.29 -7.72 0.79
C ILE A 74 11.75 -7.35 0.54
N ALA A 75 12.02 -6.11 0.13
CA ALA A 75 13.37 -5.63 -0.16
C ALA A 75 14.28 -5.76 1.07
N LYS A 76 13.82 -5.29 2.24
CA LYS A 76 14.56 -5.42 3.51
C LYS A 76 14.79 -6.87 3.91
N ALA A 77 13.83 -7.76 3.67
CA ALA A 77 13.98 -9.18 3.96
C ALA A 77 15.04 -9.83 3.06
N LEU A 78 15.06 -9.46 1.78
CA LEU A 78 16.04 -9.96 0.81
C LEU A 78 17.44 -9.41 1.04
N GLU A 79 17.60 -8.14 1.41
CA GLU A 79 18.90 -7.53 1.77
C GLU A 79 19.60 -8.27 2.90
N LYS A 80 18.82 -8.77 3.88
CA LYS A 80 19.34 -9.54 5.03
C LYS A 80 19.57 -11.01 4.71
N THR A 81 19.13 -11.48 3.54
CA THR A 81 19.18 -12.90 3.18
C THR A 81 20.32 -13.17 2.22
N GLY A 82 21.11 -14.22 2.49
CA GLY A 82 22.16 -14.66 1.59
C GLY A 82 21.64 -15.18 0.24
N SER A 83 22.54 -15.65 -0.61
CA SER A 83 22.22 -16.07 -1.99
C SER A 83 21.43 -17.38 -2.12
N LYS A 84 21.25 -18.15 -1.04
CA LYS A 84 20.59 -19.47 -1.09
C LYS A 84 19.10 -19.32 -1.49
N PRO A 85 18.65 -19.91 -2.62
CA PRO A 85 17.30 -19.67 -3.16
C PRO A 85 16.16 -20.00 -2.20
N SER A 86 16.23 -21.14 -1.49
CA SER A 86 15.22 -21.51 -0.49
C SER A 86 15.15 -20.56 0.70
N LYS A 87 16.28 -19.93 1.09
CA LYS A 87 16.27 -18.91 2.14
C LYS A 87 15.64 -17.62 1.65
N ARG A 88 15.93 -17.22 0.41
CA ARG A 88 15.30 -16.03 -0.22
C ARG A 88 13.80 -16.20 -0.38
N LEU A 89 13.35 -17.36 -0.85
CA LEU A 89 11.91 -17.67 -0.96
C LEU A 89 11.23 -17.61 0.42
N GLY A 90 11.83 -18.23 1.44
CA GLY A 90 11.33 -18.15 2.81
C GLY A 90 11.28 -16.72 3.36
N ALA A 91 12.26 -15.88 3.02
CA ALA A 91 12.28 -14.47 3.43
C ALA A 91 11.15 -13.67 2.79
N ILE A 92 10.88 -13.89 1.49
CA ILE A 92 9.74 -13.28 0.80
C ILE A 92 8.42 -13.69 1.47
N ILE A 93 8.21 -15.00 1.68
CA ILE A 93 6.97 -15.50 2.30
C ILE A 93 6.76 -14.91 3.71
N ASN A 94 7.81 -14.87 4.53
CA ASN A 94 7.72 -14.28 5.87
C ASN A 94 7.38 -12.79 5.82
N ALA A 95 8.01 -12.03 4.93
CA ALA A 95 7.74 -10.60 4.77
C ALA A 95 6.31 -10.32 4.26
N SER A 96 5.83 -11.15 3.32
CA SER A 96 4.48 -11.03 2.75
C SER A 96 3.36 -11.42 3.73
N LEU A 97 3.68 -12.19 4.77
CA LEU A 97 2.74 -12.64 5.80
C LEU A 97 2.99 -11.98 7.16
N ASP A 98 3.84 -10.96 7.21
CA ASP A 98 4.13 -10.22 8.44
C ASP A 98 2.83 -9.53 8.94
N PRO A 99 2.46 -9.65 10.24
CA PRO A 99 1.26 -9.00 10.80
C PRO A 99 1.23 -7.47 10.65
N GLU A 100 2.37 -6.79 10.58
CA GLU A 100 2.42 -5.34 10.34
C GLU A 100 2.02 -4.99 8.90
N ILE A 101 2.33 -5.88 7.95
CA ILE A 101 2.04 -5.74 6.52
C ILE A 101 0.63 -6.22 6.20
N THR A 102 0.22 -7.35 6.79
CA THR A 102 -1.10 -7.99 6.63
C THR A 102 -2.14 -7.48 7.62
N GLU A 103 -1.90 -6.31 8.22
CA GLU A 103 -2.86 -5.65 9.09
C GLU A 103 -4.22 -5.54 8.39
N HIS A 104 -5.29 -5.81 9.16
CA HIS A 104 -6.62 -6.04 8.59
C HIS A 104 -7.13 -4.88 7.72
N ARG A 105 -6.90 -3.62 8.13
CA ARG A 105 -7.34 -2.46 7.35
C ARG A 105 -6.55 -2.34 6.05
N LYS A 106 -5.23 -2.60 6.05
CA LYS A 106 -4.42 -2.66 4.82
C LYS A 106 -4.88 -3.77 3.87
N MET A 107 -5.23 -4.94 4.40
CA MET A 107 -5.80 -6.02 3.59
C MET A 107 -7.16 -5.64 2.98
N ALA A 108 -7.98 -4.89 3.70
CA ALA A 108 -9.22 -4.35 3.16
C ALA A 108 -8.97 -3.40 1.97
N VAL A 109 -7.90 -2.60 2.00
CA VAL A 109 -7.48 -1.78 0.86
C VAL A 109 -7.15 -2.67 -0.33
N TRP A 110 -6.26 -3.65 -0.17
CA TRP A 110 -5.90 -4.58 -1.24
C TRP A 110 -7.11 -5.23 -1.90
N HIS A 111 -8.00 -5.82 -1.10
CA HIS A 111 -9.20 -6.46 -1.60
C HIS A 111 -10.15 -5.50 -2.29
N ALA A 112 -10.31 -4.29 -1.78
CA ALA A 112 -11.20 -3.31 -2.38
C ALA A 112 -10.71 -2.90 -3.78
N PHE A 113 -9.41 -2.73 -3.98
CA PHE A 113 -8.85 -2.35 -5.29
C PHE A 113 -8.79 -3.51 -6.30
N ASP A 114 -8.46 -4.73 -5.86
CA ASP A 114 -8.33 -5.90 -6.73
C ASP A 114 -9.69 -6.49 -7.17
N SER A 115 -10.72 -6.40 -6.31
CA SER A 115 -12.03 -7.02 -6.57
C SER A 115 -13.06 -6.11 -7.25
N GLU A 116 -12.96 -4.77 -7.11
CA GLU A 116 -13.89 -3.85 -7.76
C GLU A 116 -13.46 -3.59 -9.22
N SER A 117 -14.33 -3.92 -10.18
CA SER A 117 -14.04 -3.83 -11.62
C SER A 117 -13.57 -2.44 -12.07
N HIS A 118 -14.04 -1.38 -11.42
CA HIS A 118 -13.71 0.01 -11.75
C HIS A 118 -12.34 0.44 -11.19
N SER A 119 -11.89 -0.14 -10.08
CA SER A 119 -10.58 0.17 -9.48
C SER A 119 -9.48 -0.74 -9.98
N ARG A 120 -9.83 -1.77 -10.77
CA ARG A 120 -8.87 -2.74 -11.30
C ARG A 120 -7.82 -2.08 -12.21
N ASP A 121 -8.20 -1.08 -13.00
CA ASP A 121 -7.25 -0.36 -13.86
C ASP A 121 -6.25 0.47 -13.03
N ASP A 122 -6.74 1.13 -11.98
CA ASP A 122 -5.91 1.85 -11.01
C ASP A 122 -4.95 0.91 -10.26
N TYR A 123 -5.45 -0.26 -9.87
CA TYR A 123 -4.62 -1.31 -9.28
C TYR A 123 -3.52 -1.76 -10.24
N GLN A 124 -3.86 -2.06 -11.50
CA GLN A 124 -2.89 -2.51 -12.50
C GLN A 124 -1.85 -1.41 -12.81
N LEU A 125 -2.26 -0.15 -12.81
CA LEU A 125 -1.36 1.00 -13.00
C LEU A 125 -0.32 1.10 -11.88
N ILE A 126 -0.72 0.89 -10.63
CA ILE A 126 0.14 1.05 -9.46
C ILE A 126 0.94 -0.23 -9.16
N CYS A 127 0.26 -1.37 -9.09
CA CYS A 127 0.78 -2.62 -8.55
C CYS A 127 1.22 -3.58 -9.66
N GLY A 128 0.61 -3.53 -10.85
CA GLY A 128 0.72 -4.57 -11.86
C GLY A 128 2.14 -4.86 -12.33
N LYS A 129 3.00 -3.84 -12.45
CA LYS A 129 4.43 -4.03 -12.76
C LYS A 129 5.14 -4.82 -11.65
N ARG A 130 4.92 -4.45 -10.39
CA ARG A 130 5.55 -5.09 -9.23
C ARG A 130 5.02 -6.48 -8.97
N ASP A 131 3.73 -6.71 -9.16
CA ASP A 131 3.15 -8.05 -9.07
C ASP A 131 3.82 -9.00 -10.05
N ARG A 132 4.11 -8.51 -11.28
CA ARG A 132 4.86 -9.28 -12.28
C ARG A 132 6.30 -9.53 -11.85
N GLU A 133 7.02 -8.50 -11.39
CA GLU A 133 8.40 -8.65 -10.91
C GLU A 133 8.51 -9.62 -9.72
N ASN A 134 7.57 -9.55 -8.78
CA ASN A 134 7.48 -10.46 -7.64
C ASN A 134 7.15 -11.90 -8.09
N PHE A 135 6.21 -12.07 -9.03
CA PHE A 135 5.90 -13.37 -9.62
C PHE A 135 7.13 -13.99 -10.29
N GLU A 136 7.82 -13.22 -11.15
CA GLU A 136 9.01 -13.69 -11.86
C GLU A 136 10.12 -14.08 -10.89
N LEU A 137 10.37 -13.28 -9.85
CA LEU A 137 11.36 -13.58 -8.82
C LEU A 137 11.03 -14.87 -8.07
N ILE A 138 9.80 -15.02 -7.58
CA ILE A 138 9.36 -16.22 -6.85
C ILE A 138 9.46 -17.45 -7.74
N PHE A 139 8.99 -17.35 -8.99
CA PHE A 139 9.06 -18.44 -9.95
C PHE A 139 10.51 -18.87 -10.23
N GLN A 140 11.42 -17.93 -10.46
CA GLN A 140 12.84 -18.21 -10.64
C GLN A 140 13.47 -18.88 -9.42
N LEU A 141 13.13 -18.44 -8.21
CA LEU A 141 13.63 -19.06 -6.98
C LEU A 141 13.13 -20.51 -6.86
N CYS A 142 11.87 -20.78 -7.18
CA CYS A 142 11.32 -22.14 -7.22
C CYS A 142 12.07 -23.03 -8.22
N GLU A 143 12.29 -22.55 -9.46
CA GLU A 143 13.08 -23.27 -10.47
C GLU A 143 14.50 -23.59 -9.99
N GLN A 144 15.17 -22.63 -9.33
CA GLN A 144 16.50 -22.84 -8.78
C GLN A 144 16.53 -23.86 -7.64
N ILE A 145 15.46 -23.96 -6.85
CA ILE A 145 15.35 -24.95 -5.77
C ILE A 145 15.12 -26.35 -6.35
N ILE A 146 14.26 -26.49 -7.36
CA ILE A 146 13.93 -27.78 -7.98
C ILE A 146 15.15 -28.40 -8.68
N ARG A 147 16.02 -27.57 -9.24
CA ARG A 147 17.22 -28.01 -9.98
C ARG A 147 18.43 -28.33 -9.08
N GLN A 148 18.35 -28.06 -7.78
CA GLN A 148 19.39 -28.38 -6.78
C GLN A 148 19.17 -29.78 -6.21
#